data_AF-A0AA87ZF28-F1
#
_entry.id   AF-A0AA87ZF28-F1
#
_cell.length_a   1.000
_cell.length_b   1.000
_cell.length_c   1.000
_cell.angle_alpha   90.00
_cell.angle_beta   90.00
_cell.angle_gamma   90.00
#
_symmetry.space_group_name_H-M   'P 1'
#
loop_
_entity.id
_entity.type
_entity.pdbx_description
1 polymer ?
#
loop_
_entity_poly.entity_id
_entity_poly.type
_entity_poly.pdbx_seq_one_letter_code
_entity_poly.pdbx_strand_id
1 'polypeptide(L)'
;MAGGGTKKANAGGDTKKANAGGKKKEVKKETGLGLTNKKDENFGEWYSEVVVNGEMIEYYDISGCYILRPWTTSIWETLHEFFDAEIKKMKVKNCYFPLFVSSTVLEKEKDHIEGFAPEVAWVTRSGKSELEVPIAIRPTSETVMYPYYSKWIRGHRDLPLKLNQWCNVVRWEFSNPTPFIRSREFLWQEGHTAFATKEEADEELALSPLHNSSSLSSHYQSSSSAFLDDHFLYVLMALNHRFHVFQFQYSAVLQILELYRRIYEEFLAIPVIKGKKSEAEKFAGGLYTTSVEAFIPNTGRGVQGATSHCLGQNFAKMFEINFENEKGEKAMVWQNSWAYSTRTIGVMVMVHGDDKGLVLPPKVASLQVIVVPVPYKDADTQGIFDACTATVDALNEAGIRADTDFRDNYSPGWKYSHWEMKGVPLRIEIGPKDLANNQVRAVRRDNSAKIDIPRESLVEQVKELLGNIHQNLFDLAKQKRDACVEIVKTWDEFEAALDKKKLILAPWCDEEEVEKDVKTRTKERLVPGGGGGAAKTLCSPFDQPELPEGAREIGQEKNGYSVLCFGKASKEVDLLGEELLVIKFCYHFLHSFLCPSFEWANEIGPGLGRISDFLFFGKESSKNHTGMRH
;
A
#
# COMPACT_ATOMS: atom_id res chain seq x y z
N MET A 1 -8.75 -77.49 -4.00
CA MET A 1 -8.48 -77.87 -5.41
C MET A 1 -7.41 -76.90 -5.88
N ALA A 2 -6.17 -77.31 -6.20
CA ALA A 2 -5.73 -77.92 -7.46
C ALA A 2 -6.03 -77.00 -8.68
N GLY A 3 -5.08 -76.55 -9.51
CA GLY A 3 -3.60 -76.60 -9.54
C GLY A 3 -3.08 -75.29 -10.21
N GLY A 4 -1.84 -75.10 -10.71
CA GLY A 4 -0.69 -75.99 -10.94
C GLY A 4 -0.03 -75.68 -12.31
N GLY A 5 1.26 -75.29 -12.36
CA GLY A 5 2.07 -75.09 -13.60
C GLY A 5 2.78 -73.72 -13.68
N THR A 6 4.07 -73.51 -13.36
CA THR A 6 5.35 -73.91 -14.03
C THR A 6 5.56 -73.24 -15.40
N LYS A 7 6.72 -72.67 -15.80
CA LYS A 7 8.18 -72.94 -15.56
C LYS A 7 9.01 -71.62 -15.58
N LYS A 8 10.07 -71.44 -14.77
CA LYS A 8 11.55 -71.63 -15.04
C LYS A 8 12.07 -71.08 -16.39
N ALA A 9 13.30 -70.54 -16.55
CA ALA A 9 14.38 -70.04 -15.66
C ALA A 9 15.55 -69.50 -16.55
N ASN A 10 16.70 -69.14 -15.94
CA ASN A 10 18.00 -68.76 -16.56
C ASN A 10 18.10 -67.37 -17.23
N ALA A 11 19.26 -66.71 -17.29
CA ALA A 11 20.51 -66.85 -16.53
C ALA A 11 21.33 -65.53 -16.65
N GLY A 12 22.31 -65.32 -15.78
CA GLY A 12 23.17 -64.13 -15.83
C GLY A 12 24.17 -64.14 -17.00
N GLY A 13 24.57 -62.94 -17.43
CA GLY A 13 25.66 -62.72 -18.36
C GLY A 13 26.41 -61.43 -18.01
N ASP A 14 27.66 -61.56 -17.59
CA ASP A 14 28.55 -60.42 -17.34
C ASP A 14 28.96 -59.72 -18.63
N THR A 15 29.02 -58.38 -18.63
CA THR A 15 29.96 -57.65 -19.51
C THR A 15 30.33 -56.28 -18.92
N LYS A 16 31.61 -55.93 -19.00
CA LYS A 16 32.19 -54.74 -18.34
C LYS A 16 32.00 -53.45 -19.15
N LYS A 17 31.64 -52.39 -18.42
CA LYS A 17 32.00 -50.96 -18.61
C LYS A 17 32.29 -50.43 -20.03
N ALA A 18 31.44 -49.49 -20.47
CA ALA A 18 31.91 -48.27 -21.13
C ALA A 18 31.67 -47.08 -20.19
N ASN A 19 32.67 -46.20 -20.02
CA ASN A 19 32.65 -45.11 -19.05
C ASN A 19 32.43 -43.78 -19.78
N ALA A 20 31.25 -43.16 -19.63
CA ALA A 20 30.93 -41.86 -20.21
C ALA A 20 30.68 -40.84 -19.09
N GLY A 21 31.52 -39.80 -19.02
CA GLY A 21 31.49 -38.80 -17.95
C GLY A 21 30.29 -37.87 -18.06
N GLY A 22 29.20 -38.19 -17.37
CA GLY A 22 28.09 -37.26 -17.15
C GLY A 22 28.42 -36.28 -16.00
N LYS A 23 28.43 -34.97 -16.29
CA LYS A 23 28.37 -33.95 -15.23
C LYS A 23 27.11 -34.21 -14.39
N LYS A 24 27.26 -34.51 -13.09
CA LYS A 24 26.12 -34.48 -12.17
C LYS A 24 25.55 -33.07 -12.15
N LYS A 25 24.40 -32.85 -12.79
CA LYS A 25 23.52 -31.74 -12.38
C LYS A 25 23.15 -32.01 -10.93
N GLU A 26 23.44 -31.06 -10.04
CA GLU A 26 22.77 -31.03 -8.74
C GLU A 26 21.28 -30.87 -9.00
N VAL A 27 20.52 -31.93 -8.74
CA VAL A 27 19.07 -31.81 -8.63
C VAL A 27 18.82 -31.08 -7.32
N LYS A 28 18.57 -29.77 -7.38
CA LYS A 28 18.02 -29.03 -6.24
C LYS A 28 16.75 -29.77 -5.80
N LYS A 29 16.77 -30.35 -4.61
CA LYS A 29 15.55 -30.78 -3.93
C LYS A 29 14.71 -29.53 -3.70
N GLU A 30 13.55 -29.44 -4.34
CA GLU A 30 12.61 -28.36 -4.10
C GLU A 30 12.20 -28.39 -2.62
N THR A 31 12.19 -27.22 -2.00
CA THR A 31 12.01 -27.09 -0.54
C THR A 31 10.54 -27.16 -0.10
N GLY A 32 9.61 -27.19 -1.06
CA GLY A 32 8.16 -27.10 -0.83
C GLY A 32 7.67 -25.72 -0.39
N LEU A 33 8.56 -24.73 -0.35
CA LEU A 33 8.32 -23.35 0.12
C LEU A 33 8.33 -22.30 -1.01
N GLY A 34 8.34 -22.74 -2.28
CA GLY A 34 8.31 -21.81 -3.42
C GLY A 34 6.92 -21.23 -3.64
N LEU A 35 6.86 -20.01 -4.19
CA LEU A 35 5.63 -19.49 -4.80
C LEU A 35 5.28 -20.33 -6.04
N THR A 36 3.99 -20.52 -6.31
CA THR A 36 3.52 -21.17 -7.54
C THR A 36 3.21 -20.14 -8.63
N ASN A 37 2.87 -18.91 -8.22
CA ASN A 37 2.57 -17.79 -9.12
C ASN A 37 3.75 -16.80 -9.19
N LYS A 38 4.09 -16.31 -10.39
CA LYS A 38 5.09 -15.24 -10.57
C LYS A 38 4.45 -13.86 -10.55
N LYS A 39 5.18 -12.87 -10.03
CA LYS A 39 4.72 -11.48 -9.87
C LYS A 39 4.27 -10.81 -11.17
N ASP A 40 4.99 -11.07 -12.27
CA ASP A 40 4.70 -10.48 -13.58
C ASP A 40 3.69 -11.27 -14.43
N GLU A 41 3.36 -12.51 -14.02
CA GLU A 41 2.44 -13.38 -14.75
C GLU A 41 1.04 -13.39 -14.11
N ASN A 42 0.96 -13.61 -12.80
CA ASN A 42 -0.28 -13.58 -12.03
C ASN A 42 -0.05 -12.83 -10.71
N PHE A 43 -0.04 -11.50 -10.81
CA PHE A 43 0.22 -10.59 -9.68
C PHE A 43 -0.73 -10.82 -8.49
N GLY A 44 -1.95 -11.29 -8.72
CA GLY A 44 -2.96 -11.45 -7.69
C GLY A 44 -2.74 -12.63 -6.79
N GLU A 45 -2.65 -13.82 -7.40
CA GLU A 45 -2.33 -15.03 -6.66
C GLU A 45 -0.90 -14.99 -6.11
N TRP A 46 0.05 -14.37 -6.83
CA TRP A 46 1.37 -14.05 -6.28
C TRP A 46 1.27 -13.24 -4.98
N TYR A 47 0.48 -12.15 -4.97
CA TYR A 47 0.35 -11.31 -3.78
C TYR A 47 -0.29 -12.09 -2.62
N SER A 48 -1.35 -12.86 -2.88
CA SER A 48 -2.01 -13.74 -1.92
C SER A 48 -1.06 -14.78 -1.32
N GLU A 49 -0.28 -15.48 -2.16
CA GLU A 49 0.73 -16.44 -1.71
C GLU A 49 1.80 -15.76 -0.86
N VAL A 50 2.31 -14.59 -1.27
CA VAL A 50 3.39 -13.88 -0.57
C VAL A 50 2.98 -13.44 0.84
N VAL A 51 1.78 -12.88 1.02
CA VAL A 51 1.33 -12.43 2.35
C VAL A 51 0.98 -13.58 3.30
N VAL A 52 0.57 -14.74 2.78
CA VAL A 52 0.30 -15.94 3.59
C VAL A 52 1.60 -16.71 3.89
N ASN A 53 2.37 -17.07 2.86
CA ASN A 53 3.60 -17.86 3.00
C ASN A 53 4.73 -17.08 3.70
N GLY A 54 4.74 -15.75 3.58
CA GLY A 54 5.59 -14.86 4.38
C GLY A 54 5.15 -14.71 5.84
N GLU A 55 4.00 -15.28 6.21
CA GLU A 55 3.38 -15.24 7.54
C GLU A 55 3.00 -13.82 8.02
N MET A 56 2.55 -12.97 7.09
CA MET A 56 2.05 -11.62 7.40
C MET A 56 0.60 -11.64 7.85
N ILE A 57 -0.23 -12.45 7.19
CA ILE A 57 -1.65 -12.61 7.55
C ILE A 57 -2.04 -14.07 7.74
N GLU A 58 -3.22 -14.26 8.32
CA GLU A 58 -4.05 -15.45 8.13
C GLU A 58 -5.41 -15.01 7.56
N TYR A 59 -6.01 -15.81 6.68
CA TYR A 59 -7.37 -15.54 6.20
C TYR A 59 -8.37 -15.81 7.32
N TYR A 60 -9.31 -14.88 7.54
CA TYR A 60 -10.36 -15.02 8.55
C TYR A 60 -11.66 -15.57 7.93
N ASP A 61 -12.53 -16.15 8.75
CA ASP A 61 -13.81 -16.73 8.31
C ASP A 61 -14.82 -15.65 7.85
N ILE A 62 -14.68 -14.42 8.37
CA ILE A 62 -15.38 -13.24 7.84
C ILE A 62 -14.62 -12.69 6.62
N SER A 63 -15.23 -12.82 5.44
CA SER A 63 -14.73 -12.27 4.18
C SER A 63 -14.35 -10.79 4.29
N GLY A 64 -13.11 -10.47 3.92
CA GLY A 64 -12.54 -9.13 3.95
C GLY A 64 -11.92 -8.71 5.28
N CYS A 65 -11.96 -9.57 6.30
CA CYS A 65 -11.16 -9.45 7.51
C CYS A 65 -9.96 -10.41 7.45
N TYR A 66 -8.85 -10.02 8.08
CA TYR A 66 -7.59 -10.77 8.05
C TYR A 66 -6.93 -10.68 9.43
N ILE A 67 -6.40 -11.80 9.93
CA ILE A 67 -5.61 -11.78 11.17
C ILE A 67 -4.23 -11.22 10.83
N LEU A 68 -3.83 -10.11 11.44
CA LEU A 68 -2.48 -9.57 11.31
C LEU A 68 -1.54 -10.37 12.22
N ARG A 69 -0.63 -11.14 11.62
CA ARG A 69 0.33 -11.98 12.37
C ARG A 69 1.52 -11.12 12.86
N PRO A 70 2.32 -11.59 13.86
CA PRO A 70 3.39 -10.79 14.45
C PRO A 70 4.40 -10.18 13.46
N TRP A 71 4.63 -10.83 12.31
CA TRP A 71 5.49 -10.33 11.23
C TRP A 71 4.98 -9.00 10.65
N THR A 72 3.67 -8.82 10.60
CA THR A 72 2.99 -7.57 10.21
C THR A 72 2.86 -6.60 11.37
N THR A 73 2.49 -7.09 12.56
CA THR A 73 2.26 -6.23 13.73
C THR A 73 3.52 -5.44 14.10
N SER A 74 4.70 -6.08 14.03
CA SER A 74 5.99 -5.41 14.26
C SER A 74 6.31 -4.29 13.25
N ILE A 75 5.88 -4.42 11.99
CA ILE A 75 5.97 -3.34 10.99
C ILE A 75 5.05 -2.19 11.40
N TRP A 76 3.80 -2.50 11.77
CA TRP A 76 2.82 -1.48 12.20
C TRP A 76 3.28 -0.74 13.47
N GLU A 77 3.82 -1.45 14.45
CA GLU A 77 4.41 -0.90 15.68
C GLU A 77 5.59 0.04 15.36
N THR A 78 6.49 -0.35 14.46
CA THR A 78 7.60 0.51 14.02
C THR A 78 7.12 1.82 13.39
N LEU A 79 6.09 1.76 12.53
CA LEU A 79 5.51 2.96 11.92
C LEU A 79 4.75 3.82 12.94
N HIS A 80 4.05 3.17 13.88
CA HIS A 80 3.36 3.82 15.00
C HIS A 80 4.34 4.60 15.87
N GLU A 81 5.41 3.97 16.37
CA GLU A 81 6.42 4.61 17.21
C GLU A 81 7.04 5.84 16.55
N PHE A 82 7.38 5.74 15.26
CA PHE A 82 7.88 6.87 14.48
C PHE A 82 6.85 8.00 14.39
N PHE A 83 5.67 7.73 13.84
CA PHE A 83 4.69 8.77 13.56
C PHE A 83 4.20 9.45 14.85
N ASP A 84 3.97 8.65 15.90
CA ASP A 84 3.54 9.12 17.21
C ASP A 84 4.58 10.05 17.87
N ALA A 85 5.87 9.72 17.75
CA ALA A 85 6.96 10.58 18.22
C ALA A 85 7.04 11.91 17.45
N GLU A 86 6.80 11.91 16.13
CA GLU A 86 6.82 13.14 15.32
C GLU A 86 5.61 14.04 15.61
N ILE A 87 4.38 13.51 15.66
CA ILE A 87 3.19 14.34 15.95
C ILE A 87 3.19 14.91 17.38
N LYS A 88 3.83 14.21 18.34
CA LYS A 88 4.08 14.75 19.69
C LYS A 88 4.97 16.00 19.67
N LYS A 89 5.97 16.09 18.77
CA LYS A 89 6.78 17.31 18.57
C LYS A 89 5.91 18.47 18.03
N MET A 90 4.88 18.16 17.23
CA MET A 90 3.88 19.10 16.73
C MET A 90 2.81 19.48 17.79
N LYS A 91 2.96 19.01 19.04
CA LYS A 91 2.04 19.17 20.18
C LYS A 91 0.66 18.52 19.99
N VAL A 92 0.56 17.53 19.09
CA VAL A 92 -0.64 16.70 18.95
C VAL A 92 -0.71 15.73 20.13
N LYS A 93 -1.91 15.52 20.69
CA LYS A 93 -2.15 14.63 21.83
C LYS A 93 -2.97 13.43 21.41
N ASN A 94 -2.57 12.23 21.84
CA ASN A 94 -3.41 11.05 21.65
C ASN A 94 -4.65 11.12 22.53
N CYS A 95 -5.77 10.65 21.97
CA CYS A 95 -7.04 10.43 22.62
C CYS A 95 -7.61 9.08 22.15
N TYR A 96 -8.78 8.71 22.65
CA TYR A 96 -9.54 7.58 22.14
C TYR A 96 -11.03 7.88 22.22
N PHE A 97 -11.71 7.90 21.08
CA PHE A 97 -13.17 7.98 21.00
C PHE A 97 -13.78 6.58 20.80
N PRO A 98 -15.02 6.35 21.28
CA PRO A 98 -15.69 5.07 21.16
C PRO A 98 -15.83 4.57 19.72
N LEU A 99 -15.88 3.24 19.56
CA LEU A 99 -16.12 2.58 18.27
C LEU A 99 -17.54 2.82 17.72
N PHE A 100 -18.52 3.03 18.62
CA PHE A 100 -19.93 3.14 18.28
C PHE A 100 -20.38 4.58 18.09
N VAL A 101 -21.22 4.80 17.08
CA VAL A 101 -21.83 6.07 16.70
C VAL A 101 -23.35 5.92 16.75
N SER A 102 -24.08 6.88 17.32
CA SER A 102 -25.55 6.88 17.26
C SER A 102 -26.03 7.26 15.85
N SER A 103 -27.09 6.60 15.36
CA SER A 103 -27.72 6.89 14.06
C SER A 103 -27.95 8.38 13.83
N THR A 104 -28.57 9.06 14.79
CA THR A 104 -28.92 10.50 14.74
C THR A 104 -27.72 11.43 14.50
N VAL A 105 -26.50 11.02 14.86
CA VAL A 105 -25.30 11.84 14.65
C VAL A 105 -24.64 11.52 13.31
N LEU A 106 -24.67 10.25 12.89
CA LEU A 106 -24.18 9.83 11.58
C LEU A 106 -25.06 10.38 10.44
N GLU A 107 -26.37 10.45 10.63
CA GLU A 107 -27.33 11.00 9.66
C GLU A 107 -27.11 12.49 9.39
N LYS A 108 -26.60 13.27 10.36
CA LYS A 108 -26.24 14.68 10.13
C LYS A 108 -25.18 14.85 9.04
N GLU A 109 -24.24 13.91 8.94
CA GLU A 109 -23.19 13.94 7.90
C GLU A 109 -23.78 13.65 6.52
N LYS A 110 -24.70 12.68 6.43
CA LYS A 110 -25.41 12.33 5.20
C LYS A 110 -26.23 13.49 4.61
N ASP A 111 -26.86 14.31 5.45
CA ASP A 111 -27.65 15.45 4.98
C ASP A 111 -26.79 16.61 4.43
N HIS A 112 -25.47 16.60 4.68
CA HIS A 112 -24.55 17.68 4.34
C HIS A 112 -23.38 17.26 3.42
N ILE A 113 -23.17 15.96 3.21
CA ILE A 113 -22.14 15.41 2.33
C ILE A 113 -22.80 14.57 1.24
N GLU A 114 -22.87 15.13 0.04
CA GLU A 114 -23.41 14.46 -1.13
C GLU A 114 -22.59 13.20 -1.47
N GLY A 115 -23.27 12.08 -1.71
CA GLY A 115 -22.63 10.78 -1.97
C GLY A 115 -22.27 9.94 -0.73
N PHE A 116 -22.59 10.38 0.49
CA PHE A 116 -22.39 9.58 1.71
C PHE A 116 -23.33 8.36 1.75
N ALA A 117 -22.82 7.20 1.34
CA ALA A 117 -23.56 5.95 1.08
C ALA A 117 -23.01 4.75 1.89
N PRO A 118 -23.80 3.68 2.11
CA PRO A 118 -23.85 3.02 3.41
C PRO A 118 -22.88 1.83 3.58
N GLU A 119 -21.57 2.07 3.53
CA GLU A 119 -20.56 1.10 3.98
C GLU A 119 -20.48 0.97 5.52
N VAL A 120 -21.60 1.20 6.20
CA VAL A 120 -21.72 1.30 7.65
C VAL A 120 -22.23 -0.03 8.20
N ALA A 121 -21.44 -0.68 9.05
CA ALA A 121 -21.90 -1.83 9.80
C ALA A 121 -22.77 -1.37 10.99
N TRP A 122 -23.98 -1.93 11.10
CA TRP A 122 -24.95 -1.59 12.14
C TRP A 122 -25.07 -2.69 13.19
N VAL A 123 -25.06 -2.30 14.47
CA VAL A 123 -25.46 -3.15 15.59
C VAL A 123 -26.92 -2.85 15.91
N THR A 124 -27.78 -3.84 15.69
CA THR A 124 -29.24 -3.76 15.90
C THR A 124 -29.74 -4.65 17.05
N ARG A 125 -28.86 -5.49 17.64
CA ARG A 125 -29.22 -6.47 18.66
C ARG A 125 -28.16 -6.59 19.75
N SER A 126 -28.61 -6.90 20.97
CA SER A 126 -27.76 -7.29 22.09
C SER A 126 -28.23 -8.65 22.62
N GLY A 127 -27.37 -9.66 22.52
CA GLY A 127 -27.75 -11.06 22.76
C GLY A 127 -28.87 -11.50 21.82
N LYS A 128 -30.08 -11.67 22.35
CA LYS A 128 -31.29 -12.01 21.57
C LYS A 128 -32.27 -10.84 21.42
N SER A 129 -32.13 -9.77 22.19
CA SER A 129 -33.02 -8.61 22.16
C SER A 129 -32.62 -7.64 21.05
N GLU A 130 -33.59 -6.97 20.45
CA GLU A 130 -33.35 -5.83 19.55
C GLU A 130 -33.02 -4.58 20.37
N LEU A 131 -32.21 -3.69 19.80
CA LEU A 131 -31.93 -2.38 20.37
C LEU A 131 -33.05 -1.41 19.96
N GLU A 132 -33.52 -0.59 20.91
CA GLU A 132 -34.51 0.46 20.66
C GLU A 132 -34.04 1.46 19.59
N VAL A 133 -32.74 1.77 19.58
CA VAL A 133 -32.08 2.60 18.57
C VAL A 133 -30.85 1.86 18.05
N PRO A 134 -30.76 1.56 16.73
CA PRO A 134 -29.55 1.02 16.11
C PRO A 134 -28.33 1.94 16.30
N ILE A 135 -27.16 1.34 16.53
CA ILE A 135 -25.89 2.05 16.60
C ILE A 135 -24.96 1.58 15.48
N ALA A 136 -24.26 2.52 14.87
CA ALA A 136 -23.27 2.25 13.82
C ALA A 136 -21.90 1.93 14.44
N ILE A 137 -21.12 1.11 13.75
CA ILE A 137 -19.66 1.03 13.92
C ILE A 137 -19.05 2.13 13.07
N ARG A 138 -18.07 2.89 13.60
CA ARG A 138 -17.49 4.03 12.88
C ARG A 138 -16.88 3.63 11.52
N PRO A 139 -17.25 4.31 10.41
CA PRO A 139 -16.50 4.29 9.16
C PRO A 139 -15.39 5.35 9.13
N THR A 140 -15.48 6.36 10.01
CA THR A 140 -14.57 7.50 10.25
C THR A 140 -15.02 8.19 11.54
N SER A 141 -14.21 9.02 12.21
CA SER A 141 -14.56 9.60 13.52
C SER A 141 -15.02 11.06 13.53
N GLU A 142 -15.15 11.74 12.38
CA GLU A 142 -15.70 13.11 12.30
C GLU A 142 -17.01 13.27 13.10
N THR A 143 -17.99 12.40 12.83
CA THR A 143 -19.29 12.35 13.54
C THR A 143 -19.18 11.93 15.01
N VAL A 144 -18.10 11.26 15.41
CA VAL A 144 -17.87 10.86 16.81
C VAL A 144 -17.21 11.98 17.62
N MET A 145 -16.29 12.73 17.01
CA MET A 145 -15.43 13.71 17.67
C MET A 145 -16.03 15.11 17.68
N TYR A 146 -16.59 15.57 16.57
CA TYR A 146 -17.01 16.96 16.39
C TYR A 146 -18.17 17.43 17.30
N PRO A 147 -19.14 16.59 17.70
CA PRO A 147 -20.12 16.93 18.76
C PRO A 147 -19.51 17.18 20.14
N TYR A 148 -18.23 16.84 20.35
CA TYR A 148 -17.49 17.12 21.58
C TYR A 148 -16.49 18.27 21.40
N TYR A 149 -15.98 18.49 20.18
CA TYR A 149 -15.20 19.69 19.87
C TYR A 149 -16.04 20.97 20.11
N SER A 150 -17.32 20.99 19.70
CA SER A 150 -18.24 22.10 20.03
C SER A 150 -18.64 22.21 21.51
N LYS A 151 -18.26 21.24 22.35
CA LYS A 151 -18.42 21.30 23.81
C LYS A 151 -17.17 21.79 24.52
N TRP A 152 -15.99 21.40 24.03
CA TRP A 152 -14.69 21.71 24.62
C TRP A 152 -14.14 23.07 24.20
N ILE A 153 -14.38 23.48 22.96
CA ILE A 153 -13.95 24.77 22.43
C ILE A 153 -15.02 25.82 22.81
N ARG A 154 -14.60 26.87 23.52
CA ARG A 154 -15.45 27.97 23.98
C ARG A 154 -14.84 29.33 23.67
N GLY A 155 -13.54 29.49 23.85
CA GLY A 155 -12.79 30.71 23.52
C GLY A 155 -11.49 30.42 22.77
N HIS A 156 -10.84 31.48 22.28
CA HIS A 156 -9.56 31.41 21.58
C HIS A 156 -8.46 30.67 22.36
N ARG A 157 -8.54 30.63 23.71
CA ARG A 157 -7.59 29.93 24.59
C ARG A 157 -7.69 28.41 24.55
N ASP A 158 -8.79 27.86 24.02
CA ASP A 158 -8.97 26.42 23.83
C ASP A 158 -8.33 25.94 22.51
N LEU A 159 -7.80 26.88 21.71
CA LEU A 159 -7.20 26.65 20.40
C LEU A 159 -5.67 26.88 20.44
N PRO A 160 -4.89 26.19 19.59
CA PRO A 160 -5.33 25.12 18.70
C PRO A 160 -5.59 23.80 19.45
N LEU A 161 -6.75 23.20 19.22
CA LEU A 161 -7.04 21.85 19.70
C LEU A 161 -6.41 20.85 18.72
N LYS A 162 -5.49 20.00 19.20
CA LYS A 162 -4.79 19.03 18.34
C LYS A 162 -4.85 17.61 18.89
N LEU A 163 -5.69 16.76 18.31
CA LEU A 163 -5.86 15.35 18.74
C LEU A 163 -5.51 14.35 17.63
N ASN A 164 -5.13 13.15 18.06
CA ASN A 164 -4.90 11.96 17.24
C ASN A 164 -5.50 10.74 17.95
N GLN A 165 -5.94 9.72 17.22
CA GLN A 165 -6.21 8.40 17.80
C GLN A 165 -5.70 7.28 16.92
N TRP A 166 -5.28 6.20 17.55
CA TRP A 166 -4.87 4.95 16.91
C TRP A 166 -5.97 3.91 17.15
N CYS A 167 -6.54 3.38 16.07
CA CYS A 167 -7.70 2.49 16.21
C CYS A 167 -8.00 1.66 14.96
N ASN A 168 -8.99 0.78 15.09
CA ASN A 168 -9.65 0.12 13.96
C ASN A 168 -10.83 0.95 13.43
N VAL A 169 -11.12 0.73 12.15
CA VAL A 169 -12.30 1.23 11.42
C VAL A 169 -12.94 0.08 10.66
N VAL A 170 -14.27 0.11 10.54
CA VAL A 170 -15.03 -0.85 9.73
C VAL A 170 -15.73 -0.14 8.59
N ARG A 171 -15.45 -0.57 7.35
CA ARG A 171 -16.17 -0.17 6.14
C ARG A 171 -16.64 -1.42 5.41
N TRP A 172 -17.95 -1.59 5.30
CA TRP A 172 -18.55 -2.79 4.71
C TRP A 172 -18.58 -2.74 3.18
N GLU A 173 -17.38 -2.64 2.60
CA GLU A 173 -17.14 -2.57 1.16
C GLU A 173 -17.80 -3.74 0.41
N PHE A 174 -18.47 -3.40 -0.70
CA PHE A 174 -19.07 -4.35 -1.65
C PHE A 174 -18.08 -4.83 -2.72
N SER A 175 -16.93 -4.16 -2.83
CA SER A 175 -15.85 -4.54 -3.74
C SER A 175 -15.06 -5.76 -3.21
N ASN A 176 -14.33 -6.45 -4.09
CA ASN A 176 -13.51 -7.59 -3.70
C ASN A 176 -12.39 -7.14 -2.74
N PRO A 177 -12.34 -7.65 -1.50
CA PRO A 177 -11.35 -7.23 -0.53
C PRO A 177 -9.97 -7.79 -0.89
N THR A 178 -8.93 -6.99 -0.64
CA THR A 178 -7.52 -7.36 -0.85
C THR A 178 -6.77 -7.13 0.45
N PRO A 179 -5.99 -8.11 0.96
CA PRO A 179 -5.19 -7.94 2.18
C PRO A 179 -4.41 -6.64 2.19
N PHE A 180 -4.48 -5.91 3.31
CA PHE A 180 -3.92 -4.56 3.53
C PHE A 180 -4.50 -3.43 2.67
N ILE A 181 -4.62 -3.61 1.35
CA ILE A 181 -4.99 -2.55 0.41
C ILE A 181 -6.45 -2.11 0.60
N ARG A 182 -7.36 -3.07 0.79
CA ARG A 182 -8.79 -2.85 1.00
C ARG A 182 -9.37 -4.02 1.79
N SER A 183 -9.29 -3.95 3.11
CA SER A 183 -9.98 -4.84 4.05
C SER A 183 -11.21 -4.14 4.64
N ARG A 184 -12.20 -4.93 5.08
CA ARG A 184 -13.42 -4.39 5.72
C ARG A 184 -13.15 -3.85 7.12
N GLU A 185 -12.25 -4.48 7.84
CA GLU A 185 -11.63 -3.93 9.05
C GLU A 185 -10.16 -3.61 8.75
N PHE A 186 -9.70 -2.43 9.17
CA PHE A 186 -8.29 -2.04 9.05
C PHE A 186 -7.85 -1.21 10.26
N LEU A 187 -6.56 -1.25 10.58
CA LEU A 187 -5.94 -0.37 11.57
C LEU A 187 -5.49 0.92 10.88
N TRP A 188 -5.69 2.04 11.55
CA TRP A 188 -5.21 3.34 11.12
C TRP A 188 -4.84 4.24 12.30
N GLN A 189 -4.27 5.40 11.99
CA GLN A 189 -4.55 6.60 12.78
C GLN A 189 -5.51 7.52 12.04
N GLU A 190 -6.22 8.32 12.82
CA GLU A 190 -6.85 9.54 12.36
C GLU A 190 -6.50 10.70 13.32
N GLY A 191 -6.05 11.82 12.76
CA GLY A 191 -5.81 13.05 13.50
C GLY A 191 -6.77 14.15 13.09
N HIS A 192 -7.25 14.91 14.07
CA HIS A 192 -8.26 15.95 13.89
C HIS A 192 -7.87 17.19 14.70
N THR A 193 -7.79 18.33 14.04
CA THR A 193 -7.31 19.57 14.65
C THR A 193 -8.22 20.75 14.33
N ALA A 194 -8.28 21.72 15.26
CA ALA A 194 -9.07 22.93 15.14
C ALA A 194 -8.22 24.15 15.53
N PHE A 195 -8.34 25.22 14.75
CA PHE A 195 -7.53 26.44 14.78
C PHE A 195 -8.42 27.69 14.80
N ALA A 196 -7.85 28.83 15.20
CA ALA A 196 -8.59 30.09 15.27
C ALA A 196 -8.70 30.77 13.89
N THR A 197 -7.66 30.65 13.05
CA THR A 197 -7.62 31.30 11.73
C THR A 197 -7.36 30.31 10.60
N LYS A 198 -7.55 30.77 9.35
CA LYS A 198 -7.24 29.96 8.17
C LYS A 198 -5.75 29.66 8.13
N GLU A 199 -4.91 30.66 8.35
CA GLU A 199 -3.47 30.63 8.19
C GLU A 199 -2.79 29.59 9.12
N GLU A 200 -3.31 29.43 10.34
CA GLU A 200 -2.84 28.39 11.27
C GLU A 200 -3.15 26.95 10.81
N ALA A 201 -4.30 26.78 10.14
CA ALA A 201 -4.71 25.49 9.55
C ALA A 201 -4.03 25.25 8.20
N ASP A 202 -3.82 26.31 7.43
CA ASP A 202 -3.60 26.36 5.99
C ASP A 202 -2.70 27.55 5.59
N GLU A 203 -1.39 27.32 5.64
CA GLU A 203 -0.36 28.21 5.09
C GLU A 203 0.02 27.77 3.66
N GLU A 204 -0.82 28.12 2.67
CA GLU A 204 -0.58 27.93 1.22
C GLU A 204 0.42 28.98 0.65
N LEU A 205 1.16 29.68 1.51
CA LEU A 205 1.86 30.94 1.18
C LEU A 205 3.36 30.82 0.78
N ALA A 206 3.92 29.61 0.68
CA ALA A 206 5.37 29.43 0.46
C ALA A 206 5.78 28.30 -0.51
N LEU A 207 4.93 27.95 -1.49
CA LEU A 207 5.30 27.11 -2.64
C LEU A 207 5.31 27.90 -3.96
N SER A 208 5.91 29.10 -3.94
CA SER A 208 6.46 29.67 -5.17
C SER A 208 7.73 28.90 -5.55
N PRO A 209 7.96 28.56 -6.85
CA PRO A 209 9.17 27.84 -7.24
C PRO A 209 10.43 28.63 -6.87
N LEU A 210 11.38 27.96 -6.20
CA LEU A 210 12.74 28.47 -6.06
C LEU A 210 13.40 28.47 -7.45
N HIS A 211 13.37 29.61 -8.13
CA HIS A 211 14.08 29.80 -9.39
C HIS A 211 15.58 29.50 -9.22
N ASN A 212 16.05 28.46 -9.91
CA ASN A 212 17.41 28.26 -10.40
C ASN A 212 18.56 28.78 -9.50
N SER A 213 19.04 27.93 -8.57
CA SER A 213 20.35 28.09 -7.93
C SER A 213 21.53 27.72 -8.84
N SER A 214 21.43 28.03 -10.14
CA SER A 214 22.39 27.69 -11.21
C SER A 214 23.17 28.89 -11.76
N SER A 215 22.95 30.10 -11.21
CA SER A 215 23.62 31.34 -11.62
C SER A 215 24.78 31.80 -10.72
N LEU A 216 24.99 31.16 -9.56
CA LEU A 216 26.03 31.57 -8.58
C LEU A 216 27.43 30.98 -8.84
N SER A 217 27.67 30.30 -9.97
CA SER A 217 28.97 29.70 -10.31
C SER A 217 29.80 30.48 -11.34
N SER A 218 29.38 31.69 -11.75
CA SER A 218 29.99 32.42 -12.89
C SER A 218 30.61 33.78 -12.55
N HIS A 219 30.68 34.19 -11.28
CA HIS A 219 31.17 35.52 -10.86
C HIS A 219 32.30 35.52 -9.81
N TYR A 220 33.06 34.42 -9.71
CA TYR A 220 34.30 34.37 -8.92
C TYR A 220 35.47 33.75 -9.70
N GLN A 221 35.81 34.36 -10.84
CA GLN A 221 37.10 34.17 -11.52
C GLN A 221 37.74 35.52 -11.88
N SER A 222 38.30 36.22 -10.90
CA SER A 222 39.49 37.08 -11.06
C SER A 222 40.03 37.54 -9.69
N SER A 223 41.29 37.99 -9.67
CA SER A 223 42.05 38.52 -8.51
C SER A 223 42.54 37.54 -7.43
N SER A 224 43.73 36.97 -7.70
CA SER A 224 44.93 37.01 -6.83
C SER A 224 44.83 36.86 -5.30
N SER A 225 45.30 35.70 -4.81
CA SER A 225 46.27 35.52 -3.69
C SER A 225 46.32 36.55 -2.54
N ALA A 226 45.87 36.16 -1.34
CA ALA A 226 46.62 36.24 -0.07
C ALA A 226 45.90 35.48 1.06
N PHE A 227 46.68 34.88 1.96
CA PHE A 227 46.35 34.47 3.35
C PHE A 227 44.88 34.21 3.74
N LEU A 228 44.57 32.94 4.01
CA LEU A 228 43.43 32.51 4.83
C LEU A 228 43.96 31.86 6.11
N ASP A 229 43.83 32.55 7.24
CA ASP A 229 44.18 32.02 8.57
C ASP A 229 43.13 31.00 9.06
N ASP A 230 43.57 30.03 9.87
CA ASP A 230 42.73 28.94 10.42
C ASP A 230 41.48 29.41 11.19
N HIS A 231 41.46 30.66 11.66
CA HIS A 231 40.28 31.27 12.26
C HIS A 231 39.08 31.35 11.30
N PHE A 232 39.29 31.51 9.99
CA PHE A 232 38.20 31.62 9.03
C PHE A 232 37.50 30.28 8.79
N LEU A 233 38.24 29.17 8.82
CA LEU A 233 37.67 27.82 8.73
C LEU A 233 36.88 27.48 10.00
N TYR A 234 37.35 27.92 11.17
CA TYR A 234 36.62 27.76 12.43
C TYR A 234 35.33 28.59 12.47
N VAL A 235 35.31 29.79 11.87
CA VAL A 235 34.08 30.59 11.69
C VAL A 235 33.13 29.90 10.70
N LEU A 236 33.61 29.34 9.59
CA LEU A 236 32.78 28.56 8.66
C LEU A 236 32.18 27.30 9.31
N MET A 237 32.95 26.57 10.13
CA MET A 237 32.43 25.43 10.91
C MET A 237 31.45 25.86 12.01
N ALA A 238 31.70 26.98 12.69
CA ALA A 238 30.78 27.55 13.69
C ALA A 238 29.50 28.12 13.06
N LEU A 239 29.56 28.60 11.81
CA LEU A 239 28.40 28.97 11.00
C LEU A 239 27.63 27.73 10.52
N ASN A 240 28.32 26.63 10.22
CA ASN A 240 27.68 25.33 9.95
C ASN A 240 26.90 24.81 11.17
N HIS A 241 27.47 24.95 12.38
CA HIS A 241 26.78 24.69 13.65
C HIS A 241 25.72 25.75 14.03
N ARG A 242 25.59 26.83 13.24
CA ARG A 242 24.56 27.88 13.37
C ARG A 242 23.54 27.87 12.23
N PHE A 243 23.42 26.78 11.48
CA PHE A 243 22.14 26.42 10.86
C PHE A 243 21.13 26.03 11.94
N HIS A 244 20.70 27.02 12.73
CA HIS A 244 19.42 26.99 13.39
C HIS A 244 18.37 26.81 12.29
N VAL A 245 17.77 25.62 12.26
CA VAL A 245 16.33 25.43 12.20
C VAL A 245 15.61 26.62 11.53
N PHE A 246 15.76 26.74 10.22
CA PHE A 246 14.65 27.26 9.43
C PHE A 246 13.54 26.22 9.58
N GLN A 247 12.71 26.42 10.61
CA GLN A 247 11.36 25.88 10.61
C GLN A 247 10.68 26.53 9.39
N PHE A 248 10.80 25.86 8.24
CA PHE A 248 9.91 26.10 7.13
C PHE A 248 8.50 25.94 7.70
N GLN A 249 7.78 27.06 7.74
CA GLN A 249 6.47 27.16 8.35
C GLN A 249 5.46 26.54 7.39
N TYR A 250 5.54 25.20 7.26
CA TYR A 250 4.59 24.42 6.51
C TYR A 250 3.25 24.44 7.26
N SER A 251 2.14 24.51 6.53
CA SER A 251 0.81 24.35 7.11
C SER A 251 0.70 23.04 7.90
N ALA A 252 -0.22 22.96 8.86
CA ALA A 252 -0.45 21.70 9.59
C ALA A 252 -0.77 20.53 8.64
N VAL A 253 -1.49 20.81 7.53
CA VAL A 253 -1.78 19.83 6.47
C VAL A 253 -0.50 19.32 5.80
N LEU A 254 0.41 20.22 5.41
CA LEU A 254 1.65 19.90 4.70
C LEU A 254 2.72 19.27 5.62
N GLN A 255 2.79 19.66 6.89
CA GLN A 255 3.67 19.01 7.88
C GLN A 255 3.33 17.52 8.02
N ILE A 256 2.03 17.19 8.15
CA ILE A 256 1.58 15.80 8.23
C ILE A 256 1.81 15.06 6.91
N LEU A 257 1.56 15.70 5.77
CA LEU A 257 1.84 15.10 4.46
C LEU A 257 3.33 14.76 4.28
N GLU A 258 4.22 15.60 4.81
CA GLU A 258 5.65 15.31 4.85
C GLU A 258 5.96 14.11 5.76
N LEU A 259 5.34 13.99 6.94
CA LEU A 259 5.48 12.78 7.76
C LEU A 259 5.01 11.50 7.03
N TYR A 260 3.99 11.60 6.18
CA TYR A 260 3.57 10.48 5.32
C TYR A 260 4.59 10.16 4.22
N ARG A 261 5.18 11.16 3.57
CA ARG A 261 6.33 10.91 2.66
C ARG A 261 7.44 10.19 3.42
N ARG A 262 7.75 10.58 4.66
CA ARG A 262 8.77 9.96 5.50
C ARG A 262 8.46 8.49 5.84
N ILE A 263 7.21 8.15 6.15
CA ILE A 263 6.79 6.74 6.30
C ILE A 263 7.12 5.94 5.03
N TYR A 264 6.70 6.43 3.87
CA TYR A 264 6.89 5.73 2.60
C TYR A 264 8.37 5.64 2.20
N GLU A 265 9.09 6.76 2.17
CA GLU A 265 10.45 6.83 1.64
C GLU A 265 11.50 6.44 2.69
N GLU A 266 11.42 6.95 3.92
CA GLU A 266 12.43 6.73 4.95
C GLU A 266 12.26 5.41 5.71
N PHE A 267 11.06 4.81 5.79
CA PHE A 267 10.86 3.54 6.49
C PHE A 267 10.58 2.38 5.54
N LEU A 268 9.69 2.59 4.57
CA LEU A 268 9.27 1.55 3.64
C LEU A 268 10.10 1.49 2.34
N ALA A 269 11.01 2.45 2.12
CA ALA A 269 11.82 2.55 0.89
C ALA A 269 10.98 2.61 -0.41
N ILE A 270 9.82 3.28 -0.38
CA ILE A 270 8.88 3.42 -1.50
C ILE A 270 8.83 4.89 -1.94
N PRO A 271 9.14 5.24 -3.20
CA PRO A 271 8.96 6.59 -3.73
C PRO A 271 7.48 6.97 -3.79
N VAL A 272 7.14 8.20 -3.42
CA VAL A 272 5.75 8.71 -3.54
C VAL A 272 5.71 10.07 -4.23
N ILE A 273 4.52 10.44 -4.71
CA ILE A 273 4.23 11.77 -5.24
C ILE A 273 3.34 12.50 -4.22
N LYS A 274 3.82 13.63 -3.70
CA LYS A 274 2.98 14.57 -2.92
C LYS A 274 2.18 15.44 -3.88
N GLY A 275 0.88 15.60 -3.66
CA GLY A 275 0.04 16.47 -4.46
C GLY A 275 -1.33 16.79 -3.85
N LYS A 276 -2.09 17.62 -4.57
CA LYS A 276 -3.50 17.96 -4.27
C LYS A 276 -4.43 17.00 -5.04
N LYS A 277 -5.56 16.60 -4.46
CA LYS A 277 -6.62 15.91 -5.22
C LYS A 277 -7.36 16.91 -6.10
N SER A 278 -7.89 16.45 -7.23
CA SER A 278 -8.88 17.19 -8.01
C SER A 278 -10.15 17.43 -7.19
N GLU A 279 -11.00 18.33 -7.64
CA GLU A 279 -12.30 18.59 -6.99
C GLU A 279 -13.20 17.33 -6.93
N ALA A 280 -13.12 16.42 -7.93
CA ALA A 280 -13.96 15.21 -7.97
C ALA A 280 -13.43 14.00 -7.15
N GLU A 281 -12.14 13.94 -6.81
CA GLU A 281 -11.56 12.87 -5.96
C GLU A 281 -10.99 13.41 -4.62
N LYS A 282 -11.27 14.67 -4.25
CA LYS A 282 -11.05 15.18 -2.88
C LYS A 282 -12.09 14.61 -1.91
N PHE A 283 -11.83 14.72 -0.61
CA PHE A 283 -12.86 14.46 0.39
C PHE A 283 -13.96 15.53 0.31
N ALA A 284 -15.21 15.12 0.07
CA ALA A 284 -16.35 16.01 -0.11
C ALA A 284 -16.66 16.92 1.10
N GLY A 285 -16.31 16.49 2.32
CA GLY A 285 -16.38 17.35 3.51
C GLY A 285 -15.24 18.39 3.61
N GLY A 286 -14.23 18.31 2.75
CA GLY A 286 -13.03 19.14 2.77
C GLY A 286 -13.08 20.38 1.88
N LEU A 287 -12.37 21.44 2.29
CA LEU A 287 -12.05 22.57 1.41
C LEU A 287 -11.11 22.10 0.30
N TYR A 288 -10.01 21.43 0.68
CA TYR A 288 -9.13 20.71 -0.25
C TYR A 288 -8.54 19.46 0.41
N THR A 289 -8.03 18.54 -0.43
CA THR A 289 -7.35 17.32 0.03
C THR A 289 -5.96 17.23 -0.58
N THR A 290 -4.99 16.80 0.22
CA THR A 290 -3.63 16.44 -0.23
C THR A 290 -3.38 14.96 0.03
N SER A 291 -2.53 14.34 -0.78
CA SER A 291 -2.21 12.92 -0.65
C SER A 291 -0.76 12.61 -1.03
N VAL A 292 -0.30 11.45 -0.55
CA VAL A 292 0.88 10.77 -1.10
C VAL A 292 0.39 9.63 -1.99
N GLU A 293 0.73 9.68 -3.26
CA GLU A 293 0.39 8.67 -4.26
C GLU A 293 1.58 7.74 -4.48
N ALA A 294 1.37 6.45 -4.25
CA ALA A 294 2.29 5.38 -4.62
C ALA A 294 1.86 4.77 -5.97
N PHE A 295 2.80 4.13 -6.66
CA PHE A 295 2.54 3.50 -7.96
C PHE A 295 3.09 2.08 -7.99
N ILE A 296 2.32 1.15 -8.55
CA ILE A 296 2.68 -0.27 -8.70
C ILE A 296 2.95 -0.56 -10.19
N PRO A 297 4.23 -0.65 -10.62
CA PRO A 297 4.58 -0.80 -12.03
C PRO A 297 4.03 -2.08 -12.69
N ASN A 298 4.05 -3.21 -11.99
CA ASN A 298 3.61 -4.51 -12.52
C ASN A 298 2.13 -4.48 -12.97
N THR A 299 1.28 -3.74 -12.23
CA THR A 299 -0.15 -3.59 -12.53
C THR A 299 -0.46 -2.32 -13.32
N GLY A 300 0.42 -1.31 -13.35
CA GLY A 300 0.15 0.02 -13.89
C GLY A 300 -0.86 0.82 -13.08
N ARG A 301 -0.90 0.62 -11.75
CA ARG A 301 -1.96 1.15 -10.89
C ARG A 301 -1.44 2.15 -9.86
N GLY A 302 -2.19 3.23 -9.69
CA GLY A 302 -2.01 4.20 -8.61
C GLY A 302 -2.68 3.73 -7.32
N VAL A 303 -2.03 4.02 -6.19
CA VAL A 303 -2.52 3.72 -4.85
C VAL A 303 -2.32 4.94 -3.95
N GLN A 304 -3.42 5.57 -3.55
CA GLN A 304 -3.40 6.61 -2.51
C GLN A 304 -2.95 5.97 -1.19
N GLY A 305 -1.78 6.40 -0.70
CA GLY A 305 -1.12 5.83 0.46
C GLY A 305 -1.57 6.43 1.79
N ALA A 306 -1.68 7.76 1.84
CA ALA A 306 -2.17 8.52 2.98
C ALA A 306 -2.77 9.85 2.51
N THR A 307 -3.49 10.53 3.42
CA THR A 307 -4.28 11.73 3.08
C THR A 307 -4.28 12.76 4.20
N SER A 308 -4.21 14.04 3.84
CA SER A 308 -4.24 15.18 4.75
C SER A 308 -5.14 16.26 4.17
N HIS A 309 -6.19 16.62 4.90
CA HIS A 309 -7.30 17.47 4.44
C HIS A 309 -7.28 18.82 5.16
N CYS A 310 -7.44 19.91 4.41
CA CYS A 310 -7.98 21.13 4.96
C CYS A 310 -9.50 21.02 4.90
N LEU A 311 -10.17 21.01 6.06
CA LEU A 311 -11.64 20.91 6.14
C LEU A 311 -12.32 22.28 6.07
N GLY A 312 -11.54 23.36 6.10
CA GLY A 312 -12.06 24.72 6.18
C GLY A 312 -12.95 24.89 7.41
N GLN A 313 -14.15 25.40 7.19
CA GLN A 313 -15.19 25.56 8.22
C GLN A 313 -16.42 24.67 7.98
N ASN A 314 -16.35 23.70 7.05
CA ASN A 314 -17.50 22.87 6.65
C ASN A 314 -18.09 22.10 7.84
N PHE A 315 -17.25 21.35 8.55
CA PHE A 315 -17.63 20.61 9.75
C PHE A 315 -17.89 21.54 10.95
N ALA A 316 -17.20 22.66 11.06
CA ALA A 316 -17.43 23.65 12.12
C ALA A 316 -18.84 24.26 12.01
N LYS A 317 -19.32 24.49 10.79
CA LYS A 317 -20.71 24.89 10.50
C LYS A 317 -21.69 23.76 10.82
N MET A 318 -21.41 22.52 10.40
CA MET A 318 -22.29 21.35 10.60
C MET A 318 -22.49 20.98 12.09
N PHE A 319 -21.43 21.06 12.89
CA PHE A 319 -21.42 20.67 14.31
C PHE A 319 -21.43 21.87 15.29
N GLU A 320 -21.64 23.09 14.77
CA GLU A 320 -21.67 24.35 15.51
C GLU A 320 -20.42 24.59 16.38
N ILE A 321 -19.23 24.22 15.88
CA ILE A 321 -17.96 24.40 16.57
C ILE A 321 -17.53 25.88 16.46
N ASN A 322 -17.93 26.65 17.46
CA ASN A 322 -17.68 28.08 17.57
C ASN A 322 -16.80 28.41 18.77
N PHE A 323 -16.11 29.55 18.72
CA PHE A 323 -15.32 30.09 19.82
C PHE A 323 -15.49 31.60 19.93
N GLU A 324 -15.25 32.16 21.12
CA GLU A 324 -15.10 33.59 21.36
C GLU A 324 -13.66 34.03 21.04
N ASN A 325 -13.49 34.89 20.03
CA ASN A 325 -12.19 35.43 19.64
C ASN A 325 -11.64 36.45 20.66
N GLU A 326 -10.44 36.99 20.43
CA GLU A 326 -9.82 37.95 21.36
C GLU A 326 -10.60 39.27 21.54
N LYS A 327 -11.56 39.56 20.64
CA LYS A 327 -12.43 40.75 20.68
C LYS A 327 -13.79 40.50 21.35
N GLY A 328 -14.06 39.27 21.81
CA GLY A 328 -15.37 38.88 22.35
C GLY A 328 -16.40 38.51 21.26
N GLU A 329 -15.98 38.34 20.00
CA GLU A 329 -16.87 38.02 18.88
C GLU A 329 -16.94 36.50 18.66
N LYS A 330 -18.12 35.98 18.30
CA LYS A 330 -18.31 34.57 17.98
C LYS A 330 -17.78 34.25 16.57
N ALA A 331 -16.79 33.36 16.48
CA ALA A 331 -16.20 32.87 15.24
C ALA A 331 -16.29 31.33 15.14
N MET A 332 -16.17 30.79 13.92
CA MET A 332 -16.06 29.34 13.67
C MET A 332 -14.60 28.91 13.51
N VAL A 333 -14.27 27.74 14.05
CA VAL A 333 -12.92 27.19 13.93
C VAL A 333 -12.58 26.74 12.51
N TRP A 334 -11.30 26.79 12.16
CA TRP A 334 -10.75 26.16 10.96
C TRP A 334 -10.26 24.77 11.32
N GLN A 335 -10.63 23.74 10.55
CA GLN A 335 -10.33 22.35 10.88
C GLN A 335 -9.49 21.66 9.81
N ASN A 336 -8.70 20.69 10.26
CA ASN A 336 -8.00 19.73 9.41
C ASN A 336 -8.25 18.31 9.94
N SER A 337 -8.30 17.32 9.04
CA SER A 337 -8.18 15.89 9.40
C SER A 337 -7.17 15.17 8.51
N TRP A 338 -6.62 14.06 8.98
CA TRP A 338 -5.61 13.31 8.25
C TRP A 338 -5.52 11.86 8.73
N ALA A 339 -5.15 10.94 7.83
CA ALA A 339 -5.04 9.52 8.15
C ALA A 339 -4.02 8.77 7.27
N TYR A 340 -3.48 7.68 7.82
CA TYR A 340 -2.90 6.56 7.06
C TYR A 340 -3.23 5.23 7.76
N SER A 341 -3.28 4.15 6.98
CA SER A 341 -3.68 2.82 7.46
C SER A 341 -2.64 1.73 7.14
N THR A 342 -2.94 0.51 7.55
CA THR A 342 -2.21 -0.71 7.18
C THR A 342 -2.08 -0.96 5.67
N ARG A 343 -2.77 -0.19 4.81
CA ARG A 343 -2.52 -0.13 3.35
C ARG A 343 -1.05 0.13 3.03
N THR A 344 -0.37 0.94 3.83
CA THR A 344 1.08 1.20 3.75
C THR A 344 1.91 -0.10 3.62
N ILE A 345 1.59 -1.10 4.45
CA ILE A 345 2.24 -2.41 4.47
C ILE A 345 1.97 -3.19 3.18
N GLY A 346 0.72 -3.15 2.67
CA GLY A 346 0.37 -3.80 1.41
C GLY A 346 1.13 -3.22 0.21
N VAL A 347 1.26 -1.89 0.15
CA VAL A 347 2.05 -1.21 -0.90
C VAL A 347 3.53 -1.63 -0.82
N MET A 348 4.11 -1.73 0.38
CA MET A 348 5.48 -2.23 0.57
C MET A 348 5.69 -3.63 -0.01
N VAL A 349 4.76 -4.57 0.27
CA VAL A 349 4.81 -5.93 -0.30
C VAL A 349 4.71 -5.88 -1.83
N MET A 350 3.76 -5.11 -2.37
CA MET A 350 3.55 -4.97 -3.81
C MET A 350 4.76 -4.36 -4.54
N VAL A 351 5.45 -3.39 -3.94
CA VAL A 351 6.64 -2.75 -4.55
C VAL A 351 7.84 -3.69 -4.49
N HIS A 352 8.19 -4.20 -3.30
CA HIS A 352 9.49 -4.86 -3.06
C HIS A 352 9.52 -6.37 -3.25
N GLY A 353 8.40 -7.08 -3.01
CA GLY A 353 8.37 -8.54 -3.10
C GLY A 353 8.75 -9.07 -4.48
N ASP A 354 9.24 -10.31 -4.55
CA ASP A 354 9.66 -10.99 -5.78
C ASP A 354 9.17 -12.45 -5.83
N ASP A 355 9.61 -13.21 -6.83
CA ASP A 355 9.22 -14.61 -7.04
C ASP A 355 9.79 -15.59 -5.98
N LYS A 356 10.53 -15.10 -4.98
CA LYS A 356 10.97 -15.87 -3.81
C LYS A 356 10.17 -15.56 -2.54
N GLY A 357 9.35 -14.51 -2.54
CA GLY A 357 8.57 -14.07 -1.38
C GLY A 357 8.75 -12.59 -1.04
N LEU A 358 8.65 -12.29 0.26
CA LEU A 358 8.81 -10.94 0.79
C LEU A 358 10.24 -10.41 0.60
N VAL A 359 10.36 -9.09 0.48
CA VAL A 359 11.62 -8.36 0.59
C VAL A 359 11.36 -7.18 1.51
N LEU A 360 11.84 -7.23 2.76
CA LEU A 360 11.53 -6.22 3.76
C LEU A 360 12.62 -5.14 3.83
N PRO A 361 12.24 -3.84 3.88
CA PRO A 361 13.18 -2.77 4.19
C PRO A 361 13.75 -2.95 5.62
N PRO A 362 15.08 -2.88 5.81
CA PRO A 362 15.73 -3.14 7.10
C PRO A 362 15.20 -2.36 8.31
N LYS A 363 14.65 -1.16 8.12
CA LYS A 363 14.11 -0.36 9.23
C LYS A 363 12.86 -0.99 9.85
N VAL A 364 11.97 -1.56 9.04
CA VAL A 364 10.69 -2.15 9.49
C VAL A 364 10.71 -3.68 9.62
N ALA A 365 11.74 -4.36 9.10
CA ALA A 365 11.86 -5.81 9.25
C ALA A 365 11.99 -6.22 10.73
N SER A 366 11.06 -7.01 11.25
CA SER A 366 11.06 -7.53 12.63
C SER A 366 12.38 -8.22 12.98
N LEU A 367 12.89 -9.04 12.06
CA LEU A 367 14.24 -9.59 12.06
C LEU A 367 15.05 -8.99 10.91
N GLN A 368 16.21 -8.41 11.21
CA GLN A 368 17.09 -7.81 10.21
C GLN A 368 18.14 -8.81 9.70
N VAL A 369 18.64 -9.66 10.60
CA VAL A 369 19.69 -10.64 10.33
C VAL A 369 19.30 -12.02 10.84
N ILE A 370 19.41 -13.05 10.01
CA ILE A 370 19.31 -14.45 10.45
C ILE A 370 20.63 -15.17 10.26
N VAL A 371 21.13 -15.80 11.32
CA VAL A 371 22.39 -16.56 11.31
C VAL A 371 22.10 -18.05 11.21
N VAL A 372 22.63 -18.70 10.17
CA VAL A 372 22.39 -20.11 9.86
C VAL A 372 23.69 -20.90 9.92
N PRO A 373 23.81 -21.91 10.82
CA PRO A 373 24.95 -22.80 10.85
C PRO A 373 24.95 -23.73 9.64
N VAL A 374 26.12 -23.95 9.05
CA VAL A 374 26.34 -24.81 7.88
C VAL A 374 27.36 -25.92 8.22
N PRO A 375 27.02 -26.84 9.14
CA PRO A 375 27.89 -27.96 9.47
C PRO A 375 27.97 -28.95 8.28
N TYR A 376 29.14 -29.57 8.13
CA TYR A 376 29.32 -30.74 7.27
C TYR A 376 29.83 -31.92 8.11
N LYS A 377 29.83 -33.12 7.52
CA LYS A 377 30.27 -34.33 8.23
C LYS A 377 31.74 -34.21 8.65
N ASP A 378 32.02 -34.47 9.92
CA ASP A 378 33.36 -34.35 10.54
C ASP A 378 33.83 -32.90 10.80
N ALA A 379 32.91 -31.92 10.80
CA ALA A 379 33.15 -30.54 11.23
C ALA A 379 33.09 -30.34 12.76
N ASP A 380 33.81 -29.33 13.26
CA ASP A 380 33.62 -28.78 14.61
C ASP A 380 32.25 -28.10 14.71
N THR A 381 31.23 -28.92 14.99
CA THR A 381 29.84 -28.46 15.05
C THR A 381 29.61 -27.52 16.23
N GLN A 382 30.27 -27.74 17.38
CA GLN A 382 30.11 -26.87 18.54
C GLN A 382 30.70 -25.48 18.25
N GLY A 383 31.92 -25.42 17.71
CA GLY A 383 32.54 -24.15 17.32
C GLY A 383 31.76 -23.35 16.27
N ILE A 384 30.97 -24.00 15.40
CA ILE A 384 30.03 -23.31 14.50
C ILE A 384 28.88 -22.69 15.30
N PHE A 385 28.25 -23.43 16.20
CA PHE A 385 27.09 -22.95 16.97
C PHE A 385 27.50 -21.83 17.94
N ASP A 386 28.65 -21.98 18.63
CA ASP A 386 29.22 -20.94 19.48
C ASP A 386 29.52 -19.67 18.68
N ALA A 387 30.05 -19.80 17.46
CA ALA A 387 30.28 -18.68 16.56
C ALA A 387 29.00 -18.00 16.06
N CYS A 388 27.94 -18.78 15.79
CA CYS A 388 26.63 -18.24 15.45
C CYS A 388 26.04 -17.44 16.60
N THR A 389 26.10 -17.96 17.83
CA THR A 389 25.64 -17.27 19.04
C THR A 389 26.43 -15.98 19.26
N ALA A 390 27.77 -16.03 19.26
CA ALA A 390 28.60 -14.83 19.43
C ALA A 390 28.39 -13.78 18.31
N THR A 391 28.05 -14.20 17.09
CA THR A 391 27.67 -13.31 15.97
C THR A 391 26.34 -12.61 16.27
N VAL A 392 25.33 -13.34 16.76
CA VAL A 392 24.03 -12.77 17.13
C VAL A 392 24.14 -11.83 18.33
N ASP A 393 24.87 -12.21 19.36
CA ASP A 393 25.08 -11.40 20.56
C ASP A 393 25.73 -10.04 20.20
N ALA A 394 26.83 -10.06 19.44
CA ALA A 394 27.52 -8.84 19.01
C ALA A 394 26.64 -7.93 18.12
N LEU A 395 25.74 -8.50 17.32
CA LEU A 395 24.79 -7.73 16.51
C LEU A 395 23.65 -7.14 17.36
N ASN A 396 23.09 -7.91 18.29
CA ASN A 396 22.03 -7.47 19.19
C ASN A 396 22.53 -6.39 20.17
N GLU A 397 23.73 -6.53 20.75
CA GLU A 397 24.40 -5.49 21.54
C GLU A 397 24.57 -4.18 20.76
N ALA A 398 24.78 -4.28 19.45
CA ALA A 398 24.91 -3.14 18.55
C ALA A 398 23.58 -2.54 18.07
N GLY A 399 22.44 -3.05 18.55
CA GLY A 399 21.07 -2.60 18.22
C GLY A 399 20.49 -3.19 16.93
N ILE A 400 21.11 -4.22 16.37
CA ILE A 400 20.66 -4.89 15.13
C ILE A 400 19.82 -6.10 15.53
N ARG A 401 18.60 -6.22 15.01
CA ARG A 401 17.69 -7.33 15.33
C ARG A 401 18.18 -8.62 14.66
N ALA A 402 18.89 -9.44 15.42
CA ALA A 402 19.53 -10.67 14.95
C ALA A 402 19.08 -11.91 15.74
N ASP A 403 19.00 -13.06 15.06
CA ASP A 403 18.62 -14.36 15.65
C ASP A 403 19.31 -15.52 14.90
N THR A 404 19.21 -16.74 15.42
CA THR A 404 19.78 -17.97 14.87
C THR A 404 18.71 -18.94 14.36
N ASP A 405 19.02 -19.75 13.37
CA ASP A 405 18.20 -20.92 13.00
C ASP A 405 18.93 -22.23 13.32
N PHE A 406 18.80 -22.69 14.55
CA PHE A 406 19.42 -23.93 15.05
C PHE A 406 18.59 -25.21 14.84
N ARG A 407 17.44 -25.13 14.14
CA ARG A 407 16.58 -26.31 13.87
C ARG A 407 17.36 -27.40 13.12
N ASP A 408 17.54 -28.57 13.72
CA ASP A 408 18.37 -29.67 13.19
C ASP A 408 17.64 -30.52 12.13
N ASN A 409 16.31 -30.56 12.22
CA ASN A 409 15.42 -31.28 11.30
C ASN A 409 15.32 -30.66 9.88
N TYR A 410 15.93 -29.50 9.63
CA TYR A 410 15.92 -28.80 8.34
C TYR A 410 17.32 -28.58 7.77
N SER A 411 17.47 -28.83 6.47
CA SER A 411 18.73 -28.54 5.77
C SER A 411 18.98 -27.02 5.67
N PRO A 412 20.24 -26.56 5.56
CA PRO A 412 20.54 -25.15 5.35
C PRO A 412 19.79 -24.55 4.16
N GLY A 413 19.70 -25.28 3.04
CA GLY A 413 18.93 -24.83 1.87
C GLY A 413 17.43 -24.63 2.12
N TRP A 414 16.81 -25.43 2.99
CA TRP A 414 15.41 -25.21 3.41
C TRP A 414 15.28 -23.94 4.25
N LYS A 415 16.20 -23.74 5.22
CA LYS A 415 16.25 -22.53 6.05
C LYS A 415 16.43 -21.28 5.19
N TYR A 416 17.28 -21.35 4.16
CA TYR A 416 17.49 -20.26 3.23
C TYR A 416 16.19 -19.86 2.52
N SER A 417 15.44 -20.84 1.98
CA SER A 417 14.11 -20.58 1.37
C SER A 417 13.11 -20.02 2.38
N HIS A 418 13.06 -20.56 3.60
CA HIS A 418 12.14 -20.10 4.64
C HIS A 418 12.37 -18.62 5.01
N TRP A 419 13.62 -18.21 5.22
CA TRP A 419 13.92 -16.82 5.56
C TRP A 419 13.94 -15.87 4.35
N GLU A 420 14.20 -16.37 3.14
CA GLU A 420 13.98 -15.63 1.89
C GLU A 420 12.48 -15.35 1.66
N MET A 421 11.61 -16.33 1.91
CA MET A 421 10.14 -16.17 1.84
C MET A 421 9.64 -15.11 2.83
N LYS A 422 10.13 -15.16 4.07
CA LYS A 422 9.80 -14.17 5.12
C LYS A 422 10.48 -12.81 4.92
N GLY A 423 11.39 -12.69 3.95
CA GLY A 423 12.00 -11.42 3.54
C GLY A 423 13.01 -10.82 4.53
N VAL A 424 13.67 -11.64 5.35
CA VAL A 424 14.73 -11.18 6.25
C VAL A 424 15.84 -10.52 5.41
N PRO A 425 16.20 -9.25 5.65
CA PRO A 425 17.07 -8.48 4.75
C PRO A 425 18.46 -9.09 4.52
N LEU A 426 19.06 -9.66 5.57
CA LEU A 426 20.40 -10.24 5.53
C LEU A 426 20.40 -11.64 6.14
N ARG A 427 21.00 -12.61 5.45
CA ARG A 427 21.34 -13.90 6.03
C ARG A 427 22.85 -13.97 6.25
N ILE A 428 23.28 -14.48 7.38
CA ILE A 428 24.66 -14.86 7.65
C ILE A 428 24.76 -16.38 7.68
N GLU A 429 25.68 -16.93 6.90
CA GLU A 429 26.01 -18.35 6.79
C GLU A 429 27.36 -18.56 7.48
N ILE A 430 27.45 -19.52 8.42
CA ILE A 430 28.72 -19.87 9.10
C ILE A 430 28.98 -21.36 8.93
N GLY A 431 29.98 -21.71 8.12
CA GLY A 431 30.51 -23.06 8.02
C GLY A 431 31.97 -23.16 8.48
N PRO A 432 32.58 -24.36 8.45
CA PRO A 432 33.97 -24.55 8.90
C PRO A 432 35.02 -23.76 8.13
N LYS A 433 34.77 -23.41 6.86
CA LYS A 433 35.65 -22.50 6.10
C LYS A 433 35.66 -21.10 6.74
N ASP A 434 34.50 -20.63 7.18
CA ASP A 434 34.33 -19.30 7.73
C ASP A 434 34.92 -19.22 9.16
N LEU A 435 34.79 -20.31 9.94
CA LEU A 435 35.56 -20.50 11.18
C LEU A 435 37.08 -20.43 10.93
N ALA A 436 37.60 -21.24 10.00
CA ALA A 436 39.04 -21.32 9.72
C ALA A 436 39.64 -19.99 9.23
N ASN A 437 38.83 -19.17 8.55
CA ASN A 437 39.20 -17.86 8.03
C ASN A 437 38.86 -16.68 8.98
N ASN A 438 38.33 -16.94 10.19
CA ASN A 438 37.85 -15.92 11.13
C ASN A 438 36.88 -14.88 10.51
N GLN A 439 35.93 -15.36 9.72
CA GLN A 439 34.97 -14.55 8.96
C GLN A 439 33.54 -15.11 9.08
N VAL A 440 32.58 -14.46 8.42
CA VAL A 440 31.24 -14.98 8.16
C VAL A 440 30.82 -14.69 6.72
N ARG A 441 29.93 -15.51 6.14
CA ARG A 441 29.37 -15.28 4.80
C ARG A 441 28.03 -14.54 4.90
N ALA A 442 27.98 -13.27 4.53
CA ALA A 442 26.72 -12.54 4.40
C ALA A 442 26.08 -12.72 3.00
N VAL A 443 24.76 -12.80 2.96
CA VAL A 443 23.93 -12.90 1.74
C VAL A 443 22.77 -11.92 1.84
N ARG A 444 22.66 -10.99 0.89
CA ARG A 444 21.59 -9.98 0.83
C ARG A 444 20.30 -10.55 0.24
N ARG A 445 19.14 -10.19 0.79
CA ARG A 445 17.83 -10.62 0.27
C ARG A 445 17.40 -9.96 -1.03
N ASP A 446 17.72 -8.67 -1.18
CA ASP A 446 17.24 -7.81 -2.27
C ASP A 446 17.87 -8.14 -3.64
N ASN A 447 19.13 -8.59 -3.66
CA ASN A 447 19.85 -8.91 -4.88
C ASN A 447 20.62 -10.25 -4.86
N SER A 448 20.51 -11.03 -3.77
CA SER A 448 21.23 -12.30 -3.58
C SER A 448 22.77 -12.21 -3.61
N ALA A 449 23.35 -11.00 -3.53
CA ALA A 449 24.80 -10.82 -3.51
C ALA A 449 25.42 -11.41 -2.24
N LYS A 450 26.64 -11.94 -2.38
CA LYS A 450 27.37 -12.67 -1.34
C LYS A 450 28.67 -11.97 -0.99
N ILE A 451 28.94 -11.80 0.31
CA ILE A 451 30.08 -11.04 0.84
C ILE A 451 30.72 -11.86 1.97
N ASP A 452 32.05 -11.91 2.03
CA ASP A 452 32.77 -12.43 3.19
C ASP A 452 33.10 -11.26 4.13
N ILE A 453 32.70 -11.34 5.39
CA ILE A 453 32.90 -10.29 6.40
C ILE A 453 33.85 -10.80 7.48
N PRO A 454 35.05 -10.21 7.67
CA PRO A 454 35.93 -10.52 8.80
C PRO A 454 35.27 -10.19 10.14
N ARG A 455 35.39 -11.08 11.13
CA ARG A 455 34.69 -10.94 12.43
C ARG A 455 34.99 -9.64 13.15
N GLU A 456 36.22 -9.14 13.05
CA GLU A 456 36.68 -7.88 13.65
C GLU A 456 35.85 -6.66 13.19
N SER A 457 35.32 -6.72 11.97
CA SER A 457 34.51 -5.66 11.33
C SER A 457 33.02 -6.00 11.20
N LEU A 458 32.57 -7.08 11.86
CA LEU A 458 31.23 -7.65 11.69
C LEU A 458 30.12 -6.62 11.87
N VAL A 459 30.12 -5.91 13.00
CA VAL A 459 29.06 -4.97 13.36
C VAL A 459 29.01 -3.78 12.40
N GLU A 460 30.17 -3.23 12.03
CA GLU A 460 30.24 -2.06 11.14
C GLU A 460 29.77 -2.42 9.72
N GLN A 461 30.30 -3.51 9.15
CA GLN A 461 29.90 -3.96 7.81
C GLN A 461 28.43 -4.39 7.76
N VAL A 462 27.88 -5.03 8.79
CA VAL A 462 26.44 -5.37 8.81
C VAL A 462 25.57 -4.11 8.89
N LYS A 463 25.95 -3.09 9.67
CA LYS A 463 25.25 -1.78 9.68
C LYS A 463 25.29 -1.12 8.31
N GLU A 464 26.44 -1.09 7.67
CA GLU A 464 26.60 -0.54 6.32
C GLU A 464 25.76 -1.31 5.30
N LEU A 465 25.77 -2.65 5.34
CA LEU A 465 24.98 -3.48 4.43
C LEU A 465 23.48 -3.30 4.61
N LEU A 466 22.97 -3.15 5.84
CA LEU A 466 21.55 -2.85 6.06
C LEU A 466 21.18 -1.45 5.52
N GLY A 467 22.06 -0.46 5.65
CA GLY A 467 21.90 0.84 4.98
C GLY A 467 21.86 0.71 3.46
N ASN A 468 22.83 0.00 2.88
CA ASN A 468 22.97 -0.23 1.44
C ASN A 468 21.85 -1.12 0.84
N ILE A 469 21.20 -1.98 1.63
CA ILE A 469 19.96 -2.68 1.24
C ILE A 469 18.80 -1.69 1.17
N HIS A 470 18.60 -0.88 2.22
CA HIS A 470 17.50 0.08 2.27
C HIS A 470 17.57 1.11 1.13
N GLN A 471 18.76 1.66 0.86
CA GLN A 471 18.97 2.60 -0.24
C GLN A 471 18.74 1.95 -1.61
N ASN A 472 19.27 0.73 -1.84
CA ASN A 472 19.08 0.01 -3.11
C ASN A 472 17.60 -0.34 -3.38
N LEU A 473 16.81 -0.66 -2.34
CA LEU A 473 15.37 -0.84 -2.46
C LEU A 473 14.66 0.45 -2.90
N PHE A 474 15.01 1.58 -2.28
CA PHE A 474 14.45 2.88 -2.64
C PHE A 474 14.82 3.29 -4.07
N ASP A 475 16.10 3.21 -4.43
CA ASP A 475 16.61 3.61 -5.74
C ASP A 475 16.02 2.75 -6.86
N LEU A 476 15.91 1.43 -6.66
CA LEU A 476 15.29 0.52 -7.64
C LEU A 476 13.78 0.76 -7.77
N ALA A 477 13.07 0.99 -6.66
CA ALA A 477 11.65 1.33 -6.70
C ALA A 477 11.42 2.68 -7.40
N LYS A 478 12.26 3.69 -7.11
CA LYS A 478 12.27 5.00 -7.76
C LYS A 478 12.56 4.90 -9.25
N GLN A 479 13.59 4.17 -9.65
CA GLN A 479 13.91 3.95 -11.06
C GLN A 479 12.75 3.29 -11.81
N LYS A 480 12.12 2.26 -11.23
CA LYS A 480 10.94 1.60 -11.82
C LYS A 480 9.74 2.53 -11.94
N ARG A 481 9.47 3.36 -10.93
CA ARG A 481 8.41 4.37 -10.95
C ARG A 481 8.68 5.43 -12.02
N ASP A 482 9.89 5.98 -12.04
CA ASP A 482 10.32 7.04 -12.96
C ASP A 482 10.27 6.56 -14.43
N ALA A 483 10.68 5.31 -14.70
CA ALA A 483 10.56 4.68 -16.04
C ALA A 483 9.10 4.42 -16.48
N CYS A 484 8.14 4.51 -15.58
CA CYS A 484 6.72 4.45 -15.87
C CYS A 484 6.07 5.82 -16.05
N VAL A 485 6.76 6.94 -15.79
CA VAL A 485 6.23 8.29 -16.04
C VAL A 485 6.24 8.59 -17.53
N GLU A 486 5.10 9.00 -18.09
CA GLU A 486 4.96 9.45 -19.49
C GLU A 486 4.24 10.81 -19.49
N ILE A 487 4.92 11.87 -19.94
CA ILE A 487 4.33 13.21 -20.09
C ILE A 487 3.64 13.26 -21.46
N VAL A 488 2.36 13.58 -21.47
CA VAL A 488 1.48 13.55 -22.65
C VAL A 488 0.79 14.90 -22.84
N LYS A 489 0.44 15.23 -24.09
CA LYS A 489 -0.12 16.53 -24.49
C LYS A 489 -1.38 16.39 -25.35
N THR A 490 -1.71 15.18 -25.77
CA THR A 490 -2.86 14.87 -26.63
C THR A 490 -3.62 13.67 -26.07
N TRP A 491 -4.89 13.53 -26.47
CA TRP A 491 -5.70 12.37 -26.10
C TRP A 491 -5.04 11.06 -26.59
N ASP A 492 -4.59 11.00 -27.84
CA ASP A 492 -3.98 9.81 -28.44
C ASP A 492 -2.71 9.35 -27.68
N GLU A 493 -1.88 10.30 -27.22
CA GLU A 493 -0.72 10.01 -26.37
C GLU A 493 -1.15 9.47 -24.99
N PHE A 494 -2.18 10.06 -24.37
CA PHE A 494 -2.76 9.59 -23.11
C PHE A 494 -3.32 8.16 -23.25
N GLU A 495 -4.01 7.86 -24.34
CA GLU A 495 -4.53 6.52 -24.63
C GLU A 495 -3.40 5.50 -24.74
N ALA A 496 -2.38 5.81 -25.56
CA ALA A 496 -1.22 4.95 -25.76
C ALA A 496 -0.42 4.72 -24.46
N ALA A 497 -0.31 5.73 -23.60
CA ALA A 497 0.35 5.60 -22.30
C ALA A 497 -0.47 4.72 -21.31
N LEU A 498 -1.81 4.87 -21.31
CA LEU A 498 -2.71 4.08 -20.44
C LEU A 498 -2.69 2.59 -20.79
N ASP A 499 -2.59 2.26 -22.08
CA ASP A 499 -2.49 0.88 -22.57
C ASP A 499 -1.11 0.27 -22.25
N LYS A 500 -0.04 1.09 -22.27
CA LYS A 500 1.30 0.73 -21.78
C LYS A 500 1.42 0.67 -20.25
N LYS A 501 0.31 0.74 -19.48
CA LYS A 501 0.30 0.72 -18.00
C LYS A 501 1.15 1.84 -17.36
N LYS A 502 1.23 3.02 -17.99
CA LYS A 502 2.06 4.14 -17.52
C LYS A 502 1.38 4.95 -16.42
N LEU A 503 2.22 5.70 -15.70
CA LEU A 503 1.85 6.80 -14.82
C LEU A 503 1.87 8.08 -15.66
N ILE A 504 0.72 8.64 -15.95
CA ILE A 504 0.57 9.65 -17.00
C ILE A 504 0.60 11.05 -16.37
N LEU A 505 1.37 11.97 -16.95
CA LEU A 505 1.42 13.38 -16.57
C LEU A 505 0.83 14.22 -17.70
N ALA A 506 -0.32 14.86 -17.46
CA ALA A 506 -1.13 15.51 -18.48
C ALA A 506 -1.55 16.94 -18.10
N PRO A 507 -1.58 17.92 -19.04
CA PRO A 507 -2.19 19.23 -18.81
C PRO A 507 -3.69 19.12 -18.49
N TRP A 508 -4.12 19.75 -17.40
CA TRP A 508 -5.43 19.56 -16.79
C TRP A 508 -6.01 20.83 -16.15
N CYS A 509 -7.31 21.07 -16.38
CA CYS A 509 -8.06 22.28 -16.00
C CYS A 509 -8.76 22.21 -14.64
N ASP A 510 -8.87 21.01 -14.05
CA ASP A 510 -9.61 20.72 -12.81
C ASP A 510 -11.13 20.93 -12.86
N GLU A 511 -11.73 20.95 -14.07
CA GLU A 511 -13.19 20.91 -14.27
C GLU A 511 -13.75 19.48 -14.04
N GLU A 512 -14.68 19.30 -13.09
CA GLU A 512 -15.24 17.97 -12.72
C GLU A 512 -15.88 17.20 -13.90
N GLU A 513 -16.56 17.92 -14.81
CA GLU A 513 -17.17 17.31 -15.99
C GLU A 513 -16.10 16.76 -16.97
N VAL A 514 -14.89 17.30 -16.97
CA VAL A 514 -13.76 16.74 -17.75
C VAL A 514 -13.24 15.48 -17.08
N GLU A 515 -13.09 15.43 -15.75
CA GLU A 515 -12.72 14.19 -15.06
C GLU A 515 -13.74 13.06 -15.35
N LYS A 516 -15.03 13.42 -15.36
CA LYS A 516 -16.13 12.53 -15.67
C LYS A 516 -16.14 12.06 -17.13
N ASP A 517 -15.81 12.93 -18.09
CA ASP A 517 -15.62 12.55 -19.50
C ASP A 517 -14.45 11.56 -19.66
N VAL A 518 -13.26 11.90 -19.13
CA VAL A 518 -12.06 11.04 -19.20
C VAL A 518 -12.32 9.66 -18.58
N LYS A 519 -12.97 9.63 -17.41
CA LYS A 519 -13.36 8.40 -16.70
C LYS A 519 -14.40 7.59 -17.48
N THR A 520 -15.29 8.23 -18.24
CA THR A 520 -16.30 7.55 -19.08
C THR A 520 -15.64 6.97 -20.33
N ARG A 521 -14.93 7.79 -21.12
CA ARG A 521 -14.23 7.38 -22.34
C ARG A 521 -13.23 6.26 -22.09
N THR A 522 -12.45 6.32 -21.01
CA THR A 522 -11.49 5.26 -20.66
C THR A 522 -12.17 3.99 -20.14
N LYS A 523 -13.41 4.06 -19.64
CA LYS A 523 -14.21 2.88 -19.25
C LYS A 523 -14.86 2.21 -20.46
N GLU A 524 -15.37 2.99 -21.41
CA GLU A 524 -16.04 2.46 -22.62
C GLU A 524 -15.09 1.74 -23.57
N ARG A 525 -13.79 2.04 -23.50
CA ARG A 525 -12.72 1.34 -24.23
C ARG A 525 -12.38 -0.06 -23.69
N LEU A 526 -12.96 -0.48 -22.57
CA LEU A 526 -12.64 -1.77 -21.94
C LEU A 526 -13.32 -2.94 -22.67
N VAL A 527 -12.51 -3.76 -23.33
CA VAL A 527 -12.97 -5.03 -23.93
C VAL A 527 -13.37 -6.02 -22.83
N PRO A 528 -14.51 -6.74 -22.95
CA PRO A 528 -14.88 -7.79 -21.99
C PRO A 528 -13.74 -8.80 -21.81
N GLY A 529 -13.34 -9.05 -20.56
CA GLY A 529 -12.21 -9.93 -20.19
C GLY A 529 -10.85 -9.21 -20.03
N GLY A 530 -10.71 -7.96 -20.48
CA GLY A 530 -9.51 -7.16 -20.24
C GLY A 530 -9.58 -6.40 -18.91
N GLY A 531 -8.84 -6.84 -17.89
CA GLY A 531 -8.82 -6.28 -16.52
C GLY A 531 -8.23 -4.87 -16.36
N GLY A 532 -8.70 -3.90 -17.13
CA GLY A 532 -8.41 -2.48 -16.98
C GLY A 532 -9.50 -1.77 -16.18
N GLY A 533 -9.13 -0.97 -15.18
CA GLY A 533 -10.04 0.02 -14.61
C GLY A 533 -10.06 1.31 -15.44
N ALA A 534 -11.11 2.12 -15.27
CA ALA A 534 -11.14 3.50 -15.80
C ALA A 534 -9.97 4.33 -15.25
N ALA A 535 -9.40 5.21 -16.07
CA ALA A 535 -8.41 6.17 -15.61
C ALA A 535 -9.07 7.18 -14.66
N LYS A 536 -8.32 7.60 -13.63
CA LYS A 536 -8.76 8.62 -12.66
C LYS A 536 -7.56 9.51 -12.33
N THR A 537 -7.86 10.70 -11.84
CA THR A 537 -6.85 11.55 -11.23
C THR A 537 -6.29 10.87 -9.98
N LEU A 538 -4.98 10.98 -9.79
CA LEU A 538 -4.27 10.55 -8.60
C LEU A 538 -3.95 11.77 -7.73
N CYS A 539 -3.28 12.77 -8.30
CA CYS A 539 -3.13 14.11 -7.74
C CYS A 539 -2.58 15.08 -8.80
N SER A 540 -2.73 16.38 -8.58
CA SER A 540 -1.86 17.43 -9.12
C SER A 540 -0.59 17.46 -8.25
N PRO A 541 0.59 17.00 -8.75
CA PRO A 541 1.81 16.97 -7.95
C PRO A 541 2.23 18.38 -7.50
N PHE A 542 2.88 18.50 -6.35
CA PHE A 542 3.45 19.80 -5.94
C PHE A 542 4.74 20.14 -6.68
N ASP A 543 5.46 19.14 -7.17
CA ASP A 543 6.59 19.30 -8.07
C ASP A 543 6.06 19.18 -9.52
N GLN A 544 5.92 20.33 -10.17
CA GLN A 544 5.29 20.47 -11.49
C GLN A 544 6.37 20.64 -12.56
N PRO A 545 6.41 19.79 -13.61
CA PRO A 545 7.36 19.97 -14.71
C PRO A 545 6.96 21.19 -15.57
N GLU A 546 7.93 21.81 -16.24
CA GLU A 546 7.66 22.96 -17.11
C GLU A 546 6.68 22.61 -18.23
N LEU A 547 5.59 23.38 -18.30
CA LEU A 547 4.58 23.26 -19.37
C LEU A 547 5.02 24.04 -20.60
N PRO A 548 5.12 23.41 -21.79
CA PRO A 548 5.44 24.11 -23.03
C PRO A 548 4.36 25.11 -23.41
N GLU A 549 4.77 26.26 -23.94
CA GLU A 549 3.87 27.31 -24.44
C GLU A 549 2.95 26.75 -25.53
N GLY A 550 1.63 26.88 -25.34
CA GLY A 550 0.62 26.34 -26.26
C GLY A 550 0.20 24.88 -26.03
N ALA A 551 0.60 24.24 -24.92
CA ALA A 551 0.03 22.96 -24.51
C ALA A 551 -1.50 23.07 -24.31
N ARG A 552 -2.27 22.12 -24.88
CA ARG A 552 -3.73 22.02 -24.80
C ARG A 552 -4.17 21.04 -23.71
N GLU A 553 -5.44 21.11 -23.33
CA GLU A 553 -6.06 20.20 -22.37
C GLU A 553 -6.13 18.77 -22.89
N ILE A 554 -6.09 17.80 -21.97
CA ILE A 554 -6.59 16.46 -22.26
C ILE A 554 -8.09 16.41 -22.00
N GLY A 555 -8.87 16.81 -23.02
CA GLY A 555 -10.34 16.79 -22.99
C GLY A 555 -11.01 17.93 -23.77
N GLN A 556 -10.35 19.09 -23.90
CA GLN A 556 -10.89 20.29 -24.54
C GLN A 556 -9.83 21.06 -25.39
N GLU A 557 -10.28 22.04 -26.18
CA GLU A 557 -9.41 22.94 -26.96
C GLU A 557 -9.04 24.26 -26.24
N LYS A 558 -9.13 24.31 -24.90
CA LYS A 558 -8.77 25.50 -24.10
C LYS A 558 -7.24 25.60 -23.89
N ASN A 559 -6.80 26.64 -23.17
CA ASN A 559 -5.42 26.80 -22.64
C ASN A 559 -5.44 27.14 -21.13
N GLY A 560 -4.55 26.51 -20.33
CA GLY A 560 -4.22 26.90 -18.95
C GLY A 560 -4.31 25.74 -17.95
N TYR A 561 -3.17 25.23 -17.46
CA TYR A 561 -3.12 23.89 -16.87
C TYR A 561 -2.19 23.74 -15.65
N SER A 562 -2.59 22.83 -14.77
CA SER A 562 -1.64 22.07 -13.94
C SER A 562 -1.37 20.72 -14.60
N VAL A 563 -0.23 20.10 -14.31
CA VAL A 563 0.01 18.71 -14.68
C VAL A 563 -0.66 17.82 -13.65
N LEU A 564 -1.59 16.98 -14.07
CA LEU A 564 -2.17 15.94 -13.22
C LEU A 564 -1.57 14.57 -13.51
N CYS A 565 -1.42 13.81 -12.43
CA CYS A 565 -0.99 12.43 -12.44
C CYS A 565 -2.21 11.52 -12.60
N PHE A 566 -2.27 10.76 -13.69
CA PHE A 566 -3.33 9.77 -13.96
C PHE A 566 -2.78 8.34 -13.89
N GLY A 567 -3.64 7.42 -13.47
CA GLY A 567 -3.39 5.99 -13.60
C GLY A 567 -4.68 5.19 -13.44
N LYS A 568 -4.58 3.88 -13.64
CA LYS A 568 -5.67 2.96 -13.28
C LYS A 568 -5.72 2.89 -11.75
N ALA A 569 -6.72 3.53 -11.13
CA ALA A 569 -6.84 3.52 -9.68
C ALA A 569 -7.14 2.10 -9.16
N SER A 570 -6.63 1.77 -7.97
CA SER A 570 -6.90 0.52 -7.23
C SER A 570 -8.31 0.46 -6.60
N LYS A 571 -9.34 1.05 -7.25
CA LYS A 571 -10.76 0.82 -6.87
C LYS A 571 -11.23 -0.57 -7.30
N GLU A 572 -10.78 -1.05 -8.46
CA GLU A 572 -10.82 -2.46 -8.83
C GLU A 572 -9.41 -3.05 -8.84
N VAL A 573 -9.19 -4.07 -8.02
CA VAL A 573 -8.08 -5.00 -8.14
C VAL A 573 -8.70 -6.29 -8.70
N ASP A 574 -9.09 -6.23 -9.98
CA ASP A 574 -9.60 -7.37 -10.75
C ASP A 574 -8.45 -8.37 -10.95
N LEU A 575 -8.31 -9.28 -9.98
CA LEU A 575 -7.27 -10.31 -9.94
C LEU A 575 -7.73 -11.68 -10.42
N LEU A 576 -9.02 -11.82 -10.75
CA LEU A 576 -9.56 -13.05 -11.30
C LEU A 576 -9.83 -12.86 -12.79
N GLY A 577 -8.75 -12.91 -13.56
CA GLY A 577 -8.84 -13.27 -14.97
C GLY A 577 -9.26 -14.75 -15.06
N GLU A 578 -10.49 -14.98 -15.49
CA GLU A 578 -11.06 -16.26 -15.97
C GLU A 578 -10.56 -17.56 -15.30
N GLU A 579 -11.13 -17.94 -14.15
CA GLU A 579 -11.61 -19.32 -13.90
C GLU A 579 -12.43 -19.41 -12.59
N LEU A 580 -13.75 -19.19 -12.65
CA LEU A 580 -14.65 -19.58 -11.55
C LEU A 580 -16.09 -19.83 -12.02
N LEU A 581 -16.24 -20.64 -13.06
CA LEU A 581 -17.53 -21.19 -13.52
C LEU A 581 -18.09 -22.28 -12.58
N VAL A 582 -17.87 -22.18 -11.25
CA VAL A 582 -18.23 -23.22 -10.26
C VAL A 582 -18.88 -22.66 -8.98
N ILE A 583 -19.52 -21.49 -9.02
CA ILE A 583 -20.49 -21.07 -7.97
C ILE A 583 -21.85 -20.72 -8.61
N LYS A 584 -22.47 -21.75 -9.20
CA LYS A 584 -23.90 -21.71 -9.58
C LYS A 584 -24.65 -23.01 -9.28
N PHE A 585 -24.09 -23.87 -8.41
CA PHE A 585 -24.62 -25.22 -8.12
C PHE A 585 -24.99 -25.50 -6.66
N CYS A 586 -24.92 -24.51 -5.77
CA CYS A 586 -25.29 -24.66 -4.34
C CYS A 586 -26.44 -23.74 -3.91
N TYR A 587 -27.37 -23.43 -4.82
CA TYR A 587 -28.61 -22.69 -4.51
C TYR A 587 -29.89 -23.53 -4.74
N HIS A 588 -29.77 -24.87 -4.73
CA HIS A 588 -30.90 -25.77 -5.01
C HIS A 588 -30.92 -27.08 -4.19
N PHE A 589 -30.24 -27.13 -3.03
CA PHE A 589 -30.17 -28.35 -2.22
C PHE A 589 -30.41 -28.17 -0.70
N LEU A 590 -31.09 -27.08 -0.31
CA LEU A 590 -31.47 -26.81 1.09
C LEU A 590 -32.95 -26.41 1.23
N HIS A 591 -33.82 -27.02 0.41
CA HIS A 591 -35.27 -26.98 0.59
C HIS A 591 -35.93 -28.32 0.21
N SER A 592 -35.49 -29.38 0.88
CA SER A 592 -36.10 -30.72 0.83
C SER A 592 -36.09 -31.33 2.23
N PHE A 593 -37.17 -32.03 2.58
CA PHE A 593 -37.48 -32.60 3.91
C PHE A 593 -37.91 -31.60 5.00
N LEU A 594 -39.18 -31.16 4.93
CA LEU A 594 -40.23 -31.63 5.85
C LEU A 594 -41.60 -31.51 5.14
N CYS A 595 -42.52 -32.43 5.44
CA CYS A 595 -43.83 -32.64 4.78
C CYS A 595 -44.99 -32.37 5.79
N PRO A 596 -46.30 -32.46 5.46
CA PRO A 596 -47.01 -32.43 4.16
C PRO A 596 -48.25 -31.48 4.14
N SER A 597 -49.01 -31.51 3.03
CA SER A 597 -50.51 -31.40 2.91
C SER A 597 -51.19 -30.10 2.41
N PHE A 598 -52.33 -30.34 1.73
CA PHE A 598 -53.36 -29.43 1.17
C PHE A 598 -53.12 -28.69 -0.17
N GLU A 599 -53.63 -29.28 -1.26
CA GLU A 599 -54.81 -28.84 -2.04
C GLU A 599 -55.20 -27.33 -1.99
N TRP A 600 -55.58 -26.64 -3.08
CA TRP A 600 -56.32 -27.04 -4.30
C TRP A 600 -56.05 -26.06 -5.48
N ALA A 601 -56.63 -26.30 -6.67
CA ALA A 601 -56.50 -25.45 -7.87
C ALA A 601 -57.77 -24.62 -8.17
N ASN A 602 -57.67 -23.66 -9.12
CA ASN A 602 -58.69 -22.95 -9.94
C ASN A 602 -58.42 -21.43 -10.02
N GLU A 603 -58.78 -20.63 -11.04
CA GLU A 603 -59.19 -20.87 -12.44
C GLU A 603 -59.01 -19.58 -13.28
N ILE A 604 -58.53 -19.72 -14.52
CA ILE A 604 -58.96 -19.10 -15.80
C ILE A 604 -59.74 -17.74 -15.79
N GLY A 605 -59.27 -16.75 -16.59
CA GLY A 605 -60.12 -15.62 -17.04
C GLY A 605 -59.41 -14.49 -17.83
N PRO A 606 -59.63 -14.29 -19.15
CA PRO A 606 -58.89 -13.32 -20.00
C PRO A 606 -59.72 -12.10 -20.48
N GLY A 607 -59.07 -11.00 -20.94
CA GLY A 607 -59.82 -9.86 -21.54
C GLY A 607 -59.05 -8.63 -22.09
N LEU A 608 -58.57 -8.74 -23.34
CA LEU A 608 -58.65 -7.72 -24.43
C LEU A 608 -58.23 -6.23 -24.29
N GLY A 609 -57.14 -5.88 -24.99
CA GLY A 609 -57.09 -4.77 -25.99
C GLY A 609 -56.66 -3.36 -25.54
N ARG A 610 -56.13 -2.49 -26.41
CA ARG A 610 -55.68 -2.61 -27.83
C ARG A 610 -54.97 -1.29 -28.25
N ILE A 611 -53.98 -1.37 -29.17
CA ILE A 611 -53.59 -0.31 -30.15
C ILE A 611 -52.92 0.97 -29.57
N SER A 612 -51.92 1.63 -30.17
CA SER A 612 -50.79 1.28 -31.07
C SER A 612 -49.79 2.50 -31.07
N ASP A 613 -48.70 2.63 -31.84
CA ASP A 613 -48.18 1.89 -33.01
C ASP A 613 -46.65 2.06 -33.22
N PHE A 614 -46.16 1.44 -34.31
CA PHE A 614 -44.92 1.58 -35.10
C PHE A 614 -43.88 0.45 -35.01
N LEU A 615 -43.64 -0.14 -36.19
CA LEU A 615 -42.89 -1.39 -36.42
C LEU A 615 -42.26 -1.43 -37.82
N PHE A 616 -41.11 -2.10 -37.92
CA PHE A 616 -40.53 -2.75 -39.13
C PHE A 616 -40.14 -1.85 -40.35
N PHE A 617 -39.41 -2.29 -41.40
CA PHE A 617 -38.78 -3.57 -41.85
C PHE A 617 -37.34 -3.25 -42.38
N GLY A 618 -36.37 -4.16 -42.62
CA GLY A 618 -36.31 -5.63 -42.63
C GLY A 618 -35.71 -6.19 -43.96
N LYS A 619 -35.01 -7.35 -43.94
CA LYS A 619 -35.02 -8.34 -45.07
C LYS A 619 -34.29 -9.68 -44.80
N GLU A 620 -34.82 -10.75 -45.41
CA GLU A 620 -34.40 -12.16 -45.35
C GLU A 620 -33.61 -12.63 -46.59
N SER A 621 -32.99 -13.84 -46.52
CA SER A 621 -32.88 -14.89 -47.57
C SER A 621 -31.74 -15.88 -47.24
N SER A 622 -31.79 -17.22 -47.39
CA SER A 622 -32.89 -18.18 -47.67
C SER A 622 -32.48 -19.65 -47.33
N LYS A 623 -33.47 -20.56 -47.39
CA LYS A 623 -33.51 -22.04 -47.20
C LYS A 623 -32.32 -22.84 -47.81
N ASN A 624 -31.92 -24.06 -47.38
CA ASN A 624 -32.74 -25.27 -47.18
C ASN A 624 -31.95 -26.54 -46.68
N HIS A 625 -32.63 -27.43 -45.94
CA HIS A 625 -32.49 -28.93 -45.83
C HIS A 625 -31.31 -29.71 -45.17
N THR A 626 -31.72 -30.78 -44.43
CA THR A 626 -31.00 -32.00 -43.96
C THR A 626 -29.80 -31.82 -43.00
N GLY A 627 -29.53 -32.67 -41.99
CA GLY A 627 -30.23 -33.86 -41.47
C GLY A 627 -29.28 -34.74 -40.62
N MET A 628 -29.83 -35.51 -39.66
CA MET A 628 -29.16 -36.46 -38.72
C MET A 628 -28.34 -35.92 -37.53
N ARG A 629 -28.66 -36.50 -36.36
CA ARG A 629 -27.81 -37.03 -35.24
C ARG A 629 -26.44 -36.36 -34.98
N HIS A 630 -26.08 -36.05 -33.73
CA HIS A 630 -26.32 -36.86 -32.53
C HIS A 630 -26.52 -36.06 -31.24
#